data_AF-A0A6J1PTF0-F1
#
_entry.id   AF-A0A6J1PTF0-F1
#
_cell.length_a   1.000
_cell.length_b   1.000
_cell.length_c   1.000
_cell.angle_alpha   90.00
_cell.angle_beta   90.00
_cell.angle_gamma   90.00
#
_symmetry.space_group_name_H-M   'P 1'
#
loop_
_entity.id
_entity.type
_entity.pdbx_description
1 polymer ?
#
loop_
_entity_poly.entity_id
_entity_poly.type
_entity_poly.pdbx_seq_one_letter_code
_entity_poly.pdbx_strand_id
1 'polypeptide(L)'
;QPKLVGPIFYKLYVNELEDHKIRCIAVQLFILTNPPLITLQRVAKYTHYDKNEQVNSAVKTTLQSLANTKRSELHNIASKARLVTHLLNPKMSANSMSRSYYKDIENWIVKGFYLRTVSSDNSPLPALVHFGVNTIFDFVQQPTLGTGYTISNIQQLVGKLWHSEEGNGREEAPQKSRVEKLAQALKIKPEYLNKLEGNVYLDTMYNLIFYPFESNSVPSYSKLQDFWKKNQKLESTVFNNYESTVSFPIETNGLPFVYSLESPTLIKLQLESKTQESANNVKEGTIKVLLGNRIQRRFGFVAPFEHQNYMAGIDDNQLLQVPVKLQVDYNMNQKTIGLMIRPKLPQNPMDSQLTLWHHATVPFTTRQDILNLQPVLLDKNTHHVLTSKKHKTAIEKDLFSLKVESDIGEIEQRDIGNSVAKL
;
A
#
# COMPACT_ATOMS: atom_id res chain seq x y z
N GLN A 1 -12.34 -5.24 -18.86
CA GLN A 1 -12.04 -5.61 -20.26
C GLN A 1 -10.74 -6.45 -20.38
N PRO A 2 -10.68 -7.72 -19.95
CA PRO A 2 -9.46 -8.53 -20.03
C PRO A 2 -9.10 -9.00 -21.46
N LYS A 3 -10.11 -9.21 -22.33
CA LYS A 3 -9.93 -9.76 -23.69
C LYS A 3 -9.14 -8.86 -24.64
N LEU A 4 -9.15 -7.54 -24.42
CA LEU A 4 -8.50 -6.56 -25.30
C LEU A 4 -7.01 -6.40 -24.99
N VAL A 5 -6.62 -6.49 -23.72
CA VAL A 5 -5.24 -6.21 -23.28
C VAL A 5 -4.37 -7.48 -23.28
N GLY A 6 -4.95 -8.66 -23.02
CA GLY A 6 -4.22 -9.94 -23.01
C GLY A 6 -3.36 -10.20 -24.25
N PRO A 7 -3.88 -10.01 -25.49
CA PRO A 7 -3.08 -10.17 -26.70
C PRO A 7 -1.88 -9.23 -26.81
N ILE A 8 -1.98 -8.01 -26.26
CA ILE A 8 -0.87 -7.02 -26.27
C ILE A 8 0.25 -7.53 -25.37
N PHE A 9 -0.06 -7.90 -24.13
CA PHE A 9 0.92 -8.45 -23.20
C PHE A 9 1.55 -9.75 -23.72
N TYR A 10 0.76 -10.63 -24.35
CA TYR A 10 1.29 -11.85 -24.93
C TYR A 10 2.31 -11.56 -26.04
N LYS A 11 2.02 -10.60 -26.94
CA LYS A 11 2.95 -10.19 -28.01
C LYS A 11 4.25 -9.62 -27.46
N LEU A 12 4.19 -8.77 -26.44
CA LEU A 12 5.37 -8.22 -25.78
C LEU A 12 6.21 -9.34 -25.13
N TYR A 13 5.57 -10.30 -24.47
CA TYR A 13 6.24 -11.43 -23.83
C TYR A 13 7.01 -12.33 -24.83
N VAL A 14 6.37 -12.70 -25.95
CA VAL A 14 6.97 -13.62 -26.93
C VAL A 14 8.02 -12.95 -27.83
N ASN A 15 8.12 -11.62 -27.83
CA ASN A 15 9.12 -10.90 -28.59
C ASN A 15 10.50 -11.03 -27.93
N GLU A 16 11.36 -11.93 -28.42
CA GLU A 16 12.71 -12.13 -27.87
C GLU A 16 13.62 -10.91 -28.04
N LEU A 17 13.29 -9.98 -28.95
CA LEU A 17 14.04 -8.73 -29.16
C LEU A 17 13.65 -7.64 -28.14
N GLU A 18 12.58 -7.85 -27.39
CA GLU A 18 12.13 -6.90 -26.37
C GLU A 18 13.00 -6.98 -25.11
N ASP A 19 13.15 -5.85 -24.41
CA ASP A 19 13.88 -5.84 -23.14
C ASP A 19 13.27 -6.82 -22.13
N HIS A 20 14.12 -7.57 -21.45
CA HIS A 20 13.68 -8.61 -20.53
C HIS A 20 12.79 -8.07 -19.40
N LYS A 21 12.96 -6.80 -18.97
CA LYS A 21 12.12 -6.16 -17.95
C LYS A 21 10.69 -6.01 -18.45
N ILE A 22 10.52 -5.56 -19.70
CA ILE A 22 9.21 -5.42 -20.35
C ILE A 22 8.56 -6.79 -20.51
N ARG A 23 9.31 -7.80 -20.97
CA ARG A 23 8.81 -9.18 -21.11
C ARG A 23 8.37 -9.78 -19.78
N CYS A 24 9.11 -9.54 -18.69
CA CYS A 24 8.75 -9.98 -17.34
C CYS A 24 7.43 -9.37 -16.85
N ILE A 25 7.27 -8.05 -17.00
CA ILE A 25 6.03 -7.36 -16.61
C ILE A 25 4.87 -7.85 -17.48
N ALA A 26 5.08 -7.93 -18.78
CA ALA A 26 4.08 -8.35 -19.74
C ALA A 26 3.56 -9.75 -19.40
N VAL A 27 4.43 -10.72 -19.10
CA VAL A 27 3.96 -12.08 -18.78
C VAL A 27 3.26 -12.16 -17.42
N GLN A 28 3.74 -11.42 -16.41
CA GLN A 28 3.09 -11.33 -15.11
C GLN A 28 1.65 -10.79 -15.25
N LEU A 29 1.46 -9.72 -16.02
CA LEU A 29 0.15 -9.12 -16.27
C LEU A 29 -0.71 -9.98 -17.20
N PHE A 30 -0.11 -10.59 -18.24
CA PHE A 30 -0.79 -11.48 -19.16
C PHE A 30 -1.47 -12.64 -18.43
N ILE A 31 -0.74 -13.30 -17.52
CA ILE A 31 -1.28 -14.41 -16.73
C ILE A 31 -2.54 -13.95 -15.99
N LEU A 32 -2.50 -12.78 -15.32
CA LEU A 32 -3.64 -12.21 -14.58
C LEU A 32 -4.87 -11.88 -15.45
N THR A 33 -4.72 -11.76 -16.79
CA THR A 33 -5.88 -11.61 -17.69
C THR A 33 -6.75 -12.87 -17.82
N ASN A 34 -6.39 -13.95 -17.11
CA ASN A 34 -7.06 -15.25 -17.12
C ASN A 34 -7.18 -15.86 -18.54
N PRO A 35 -6.06 -16.02 -19.27
CA PRO A 35 -6.09 -16.52 -20.65
C PRO A 35 -6.59 -17.98 -20.73
N PRO A 36 -6.95 -18.47 -21.93
CA PRO A 36 -7.32 -19.87 -22.14
C PRO A 36 -6.24 -20.85 -21.65
N LEU A 37 -6.64 -22.03 -21.16
CA LEU A 37 -5.72 -23.03 -20.60
C LEU A 37 -4.62 -23.43 -21.60
N ILE A 38 -4.98 -23.61 -22.88
CA ILE A 38 -4.03 -23.95 -23.94
C ILE A 38 -2.92 -22.91 -24.08
N THR A 39 -3.23 -21.63 -23.89
CA THR A 39 -2.25 -20.54 -23.96
C THR A 39 -1.34 -20.57 -22.73
N LEU A 40 -1.88 -20.85 -21.53
CA LEU A 40 -1.06 -21.03 -20.33
C LEU A 40 -0.15 -22.25 -20.42
N GLN A 41 -0.61 -23.35 -21.01
CA GLN A 41 0.22 -24.52 -21.27
C GLN A 41 1.40 -24.17 -22.20
N ARG A 42 1.16 -23.34 -23.23
CA ARG A 42 2.22 -22.85 -24.12
C ARG A 42 3.21 -21.96 -23.35
N VAL A 43 2.74 -21.02 -22.54
CA VAL A 43 3.59 -20.17 -21.69
C VAL A 43 4.44 -21.01 -20.75
N ALA A 44 3.84 -21.99 -20.06
CA ALA A 44 4.57 -22.87 -19.15
C ALA A 44 5.64 -23.71 -19.88
N LYS A 45 5.29 -24.32 -21.01
CA LYS A 45 6.25 -25.10 -21.83
C LYS A 45 7.35 -24.22 -22.44
N TYR A 46 7.05 -22.97 -22.78
CA TYR A 46 8.04 -22.06 -23.35
C TYR A 46 9.19 -21.73 -22.38
N THR A 47 9.01 -21.94 -21.07
CA THR A 47 10.09 -21.80 -20.08
C THR A 47 11.27 -22.78 -20.25
N HIS A 48 11.10 -23.82 -21.06
CA HIS A 48 12.19 -24.73 -21.44
C HIS A 48 13.03 -24.20 -22.61
N TYR A 49 12.49 -23.27 -23.39
CA TYR A 49 13.08 -22.78 -24.65
C TYR A 49 13.56 -21.33 -24.56
N ASP A 50 12.89 -20.50 -23.76
CA ASP A 50 13.25 -19.10 -23.59
C ASP A 50 14.65 -19.00 -22.96
N LYS A 51 15.54 -18.31 -23.65
CA LYS A 51 16.95 -18.15 -23.24
C LYS A 51 17.09 -17.22 -22.03
N ASN A 52 16.08 -16.40 -21.75
CA ASN A 52 16.16 -15.41 -20.69
C ASN A 52 15.70 -15.99 -19.35
N GLU A 53 16.63 -16.20 -18.43
CA GLU A 53 16.34 -16.77 -17.10
C GLU A 53 15.46 -15.87 -16.23
N GLN A 54 15.52 -14.54 -16.42
CA GLN A 54 14.68 -13.58 -15.70
C GLN A 54 13.21 -13.76 -16.07
N VAL A 55 12.94 -13.90 -17.37
CA VAL A 55 11.60 -14.14 -17.91
C VAL A 55 11.07 -15.50 -17.45
N ASN A 56 11.91 -16.53 -17.49
CA ASN A 56 11.55 -17.87 -16.98
C ASN A 56 11.20 -17.85 -15.49
N SER A 57 11.98 -17.15 -14.68
CA SER A 57 11.71 -16.96 -13.25
C SER A 57 10.39 -16.23 -13.02
N ALA A 58 10.10 -15.17 -13.80
CA ALA A 58 8.85 -14.43 -13.70
C ALA A 58 7.64 -15.33 -14.01
N VAL A 59 7.69 -16.13 -15.07
CA VAL A 59 6.63 -17.11 -15.41
C VAL A 59 6.44 -18.13 -14.29
N LYS A 60 7.54 -18.76 -13.86
CA LYS A 60 7.53 -19.85 -12.89
C LYS A 60 6.95 -19.40 -11.56
N THR A 61 7.47 -18.32 -10.99
CA THR A 61 7.02 -17.82 -9.69
C THR A 61 5.58 -17.32 -9.73
N THR A 62 5.17 -16.65 -10.81
CA THR A 62 3.78 -16.19 -10.97
C THR A 62 2.80 -17.38 -10.97
N LEU A 63 3.05 -18.39 -11.81
CA LEU A 63 2.16 -19.55 -11.90
C LEU A 63 2.18 -20.40 -10.62
N GLN A 64 3.35 -20.64 -10.03
CA GLN A 64 3.45 -21.39 -8.78
C GLN A 64 2.74 -20.67 -7.63
N SER A 65 2.89 -19.35 -7.53
CA SER A 65 2.25 -18.59 -6.47
C SER A 65 0.74 -18.51 -6.65
N LEU A 66 0.26 -18.34 -7.88
CA LEU A 66 -1.17 -18.35 -8.19
C LEU A 66 -1.79 -19.74 -8.03
N ALA A 67 -1.06 -20.84 -8.25
CA ALA A 67 -1.57 -22.18 -8.00
C ALA A 67 -1.93 -22.41 -6.52
N ASN A 68 -1.26 -21.68 -5.61
CA ASN A 68 -1.45 -21.80 -4.16
C ASN A 68 -2.52 -20.86 -3.59
N THR A 69 -3.08 -19.93 -4.38
CA THR A 69 -4.15 -19.04 -3.88
C THR A 69 -5.49 -19.78 -3.77
N LYS A 70 -6.22 -19.48 -2.71
CA LYS A 70 -7.58 -19.92 -2.38
C LYS A 70 -8.61 -18.81 -2.56
N ARG A 71 -8.19 -17.62 -3.01
CA ARG A 71 -9.07 -16.47 -3.24
C ARG A 71 -10.13 -16.77 -4.30
N SER A 72 -11.39 -16.46 -3.99
CA SER A 72 -12.52 -16.75 -4.87
C SER A 72 -12.43 -15.98 -6.19
N GLU A 73 -12.00 -14.72 -6.15
CA GLU A 73 -11.80 -13.88 -7.34
C GLU A 73 -10.72 -14.42 -8.29
N LEU A 74 -9.74 -15.17 -7.77
CA LEU A 74 -8.66 -15.77 -8.54
C LEU A 74 -8.87 -17.27 -8.80
N HIS A 75 -10.03 -17.83 -8.44
CA HIS A 75 -10.28 -19.26 -8.52
C HIS A 75 -10.03 -19.84 -9.93
N ASN A 76 -10.50 -19.14 -10.96
CA ASN A 76 -10.36 -19.59 -12.36
C ASN A 76 -8.90 -19.66 -12.81
N ILE A 77 -8.10 -18.66 -12.45
CA ILE A 77 -6.69 -18.61 -12.82
C ILE A 77 -5.86 -19.57 -11.94
N ALA A 78 -6.18 -19.70 -10.66
CA ALA A 78 -5.54 -20.64 -9.74
C ALA A 78 -5.70 -22.08 -10.20
N SER A 79 -6.92 -22.46 -10.59
CA SER A 79 -7.22 -23.79 -11.12
C SER A 79 -6.44 -24.08 -12.40
N LYS A 80 -6.37 -23.13 -13.34
CA LYS A 80 -5.54 -23.30 -14.54
C LYS A 80 -4.04 -23.36 -14.21
N ALA A 81 -3.57 -22.55 -13.27
CA ALA A 81 -2.17 -22.53 -12.83
C ALA A 81 -1.76 -23.90 -12.29
N ARG A 82 -2.58 -24.52 -11.42
CA ARG A 82 -2.35 -25.90 -10.91
C ARG A 82 -2.19 -26.93 -12.02
N LEU A 83 -2.93 -26.78 -13.13
CA LEU A 83 -2.85 -27.69 -14.27
C LEU A 83 -1.61 -27.49 -15.13
N VAL A 84 -0.87 -26.38 -15.01
CA VAL A 84 0.29 -26.09 -15.88
C VAL A 84 1.61 -26.00 -15.12
N THR A 85 1.61 -25.94 -13.79
CA THR A 85 2.83 -25.85 -12.99
C THR A 85 3.79 -27.02 -13.21
N HIS A 86 3.27 -28.22 -13.50
CA HIS A 86 4.10 -29.40 -13.80
C HIS A 86 4.80 -29.32 -15.16
N LEU A 87 4.38 -28.42 -16.06
CA LEU A 87 4.99 -28.22 -17.37
C LEU A 87 6.17 -27.23 -17.33
N LEU A 88 6.39 -26.56 -16.20
CA LEU A 88 7.44 -25.54 -16.03
C LEU A 88 8.84 -26.17 -16.03
N ASN A 89 9.82 -25.38 -16.44
CA ASN A 89 11.23 -25.76 -16.34
C ASN A 89 11.62 -26.05 -14.88
N PRO A 90 12.23 -27.22 -14.57
CA PRO A 90 12.58 -27.59 -13.21
C PRO A 90 13.70 -26.72 -12.61
N LYS A 91 14.53 -26.05 -13.42
CA LYS A 91 15.67 -25.23 -12.96
C LYS A 91 15.25 -24.24 -11.87
N MET A 92 15.97 -24.24 -10.74
CA MET A 92 15.71 -23.30 -9.63
C MET A 92 16.09 -21.88 -10.04
N SER A 93 15.19 -20.93 -9.77
CA SER A 93 15.42 -19.51 -10.04
C SER A 93 16.23 -18.89 -8.90
N ALA A 94 17.33 -18.19 -9.22
CA ALA A 94 18.11 -17.46 -8.23
C ALA A 94 17.29 -16.36 -7.54
N ASN A 95 17.67 -15.95 -6.32
CA ASN A 95 16.96 -14.93 -5.53
C ASN A 95 17.01 -13.53 -6.15
N SER A 96 18.03 -13.25 -6.96
CA SER A 96 18.18 -11.99 -7.69
C SER A 96 17.29 -11.88 -8.93
N MET A 97 16.55 -12.93 -9.29
CA MET A 97 15.72 -12.94 -10.50
C MET A 97 14.36 -12.24 -10.31
N SER A 98 13.73 -11.88 -11.42
CA SER A 98 12.38 -11.30 -11.49
C SER A 98 11.34 -12.30 -10.98
N ARG A 99 10.45 -11.86 -10.09
CA ARG A 99 9.54 -12.74 -9.35
C ARG A 99 8.17 -12.12 -9.14
N SER A 100 7.16 -12.97 -9.00
CA SER A 100 5.83 -12.56 -8.52
C SER A 100 5.36 -13.51 -7.44
N TYR A 101 4.94 -12.94 -6.32
CA TYR A 101 4.37 -13.65 -5.18
C TYR A 101 2.98 -13.12 -4.88
N TYR A 102 2.08 -14.03 -4.56
CA TYR A 102 0.71 -13.83 -4.13
C TYR A 102 0.52 -14.69 -2.89
N LYS A 103 0.11 -14.05 -1.80
CA LYS A 103 -0.12 -14.72 -0.53
C LYS A 103 -1.46 -14.31 0.01
N ASP A 104 -2.25 -15.31 0.36
CA ASP A 104 -3.56 -15.10 0.97
C ASP A 104 -3.40 -14.92 2.47
N ILE A 105 -4.27 -14.09 3.04
CA ILE A 105 -4.44 -13.92 4.47
C ILE A 105 -5.89 -14.31 4.79
N GLU A 106 -6.07 -15.21 5.76
CA GLU A 106 -7.39 -15.56 6.27
C GLU A 106 -7.85 -14.50 7.27
N ASN A 107 -8.16 -13.30 6.77
CA ASN A 107 -8.69 -12.18 7.55
C ASN A 107 -9.90 -11.57 6.83
N TRP A 108 -10.90 -11.16 7.61
CA TRP A 108 -12.16 -10.66 7.05
C TRP A 108 -12.01 -9.30 6.34
N ILE A 109 -11.00 -8.49 6.65
CA ILE A 109 -10.71 -7.20 5.99
C ILE A 109 -9.66 -7.37 4.89
N VAL A 110 -8.53 -7.99 5.23
CA VAL A 110 -7.38 -8.17 4.34
C VAL A 110 -7.38 -9.58 3.78
N LYS A 111 -7.61 -9.71 2.47
CA LYS A 111 -7.68 -11.00 1.78
C LYS A 111 -6.32 -11.56 1.38
N GLY A 112 -5.32 -10.69 1.20
CA GLY A 112 -4.00 -11.11 0.77
C GLY A 112 -3.11 -9.94 0.37
N PHE A 113 -1.89 -10.28 -0.02
CA PHE A 113 -0.95 -9.34 -0.62
C PHE A 113 -0.25 -9.97 -1.81
N TYR A 114 0.31 -9.12 -2.66
CA TYR A 114 1.20 -9.54 -3.73
C TYR A 114 2.46 -8.69 -3.75
N LEU A 115 3.54 -9.29 -4.24
CA LEU A 115 4.81 -8.63 -4.48
C LEU A 115 5.31 -9.05 -5.87
N ARG A 116 5.47 -8.07 -6.75
CA ARG A 116 6.09 -8.23 -8.06
C ARG A 116 7.41 -7.50 -8.08
N THR A 117 8.45 -8.17 -8.53
CA THR A 117 9.78 -7.60 -8.71
C THR A 117 10.30 -7.91 -10.10
N VAL A 118 11.02 -6.95 -10.67
CA VAL A 118 11.78 -7.14 -11.91
C VAL A 118 13.23 -6.84 -11.59
N SER A 119 14.10 -7.78 -11.91
CA SER A 119 15.53 -7.67 -11.67
C SER A 119 16.14 -6.52 -12.46
N SER A 120 17.30 -6.04 -12.02
CA SER A 120 18.12 -5.12 -12.77
C SER A 120 19.32 -5.86 -13.36
N ASP A 121 19.89 -5.34 -14.45
CA ASP A 121 21.02 -5.99 -15.13
C ASP A 121 22.29 -6.00 -14.27
N ASN A 122 22.48 -4.96 -13.44
CA ASN A 122 23.76 -4.64 -12.82
C ASN A 122 23.67 -4.38 -11.31
N SER A 123 22.57 -4.72 -10.64
CA SER A 123 22.41 -4.51 -9.19
C SER A 123 21.63 -5.65 -8.53
N PRO A 124 21.97 -6.01 -7.27
CA PRO A 124 21.15 -6.93 -6.48
C PRO A 124 19.77 -6.33 -6.15
N LEU A 125 19.61 -5.01 -6.26
CA LEU A 125 18.31 -4.36 -6.12
C LEU A 125 17.49 -4.50 -7.43
N PRO A 126 16.18 -4.75 -7.32
CA PRO A 126 15.30 -4.86 -8.48
C PRO A 126 15.04 -3.48 -9.12
N ALA A 127 14.95 -3.44 -10.44
CA ALA A 127 14.60 -2.22 -11.20
C ALA A 127 13.15 -1.80 -10.99
N LEU A 128 12.28 -2.76 -10.68
CA LEU A 128 10.89 -2.50 -10.34
C LEU A 128 10.48 -3.31 -9.12
N VAL A 129 9.76 -2.66 -8.22
CA VAL A 129 9.01 -3.30 -7.13
C VAL A 129 7.59 -2.80 -7.17
N HIS A 130 6.63 -3.71 -7.09
CA HIS A 130 5.22 -3.41 -6.92
C HIS A 130 4.67 -4.33 -5.83
N PHE A 131 4.33 -3.74 -4.69
CA PHE A 131 3.62 -4.37 -3.59
C PHE A 131 2.16 -3.93 -3.59
N GLY A 132 1.23 -4.84 -3.35
CA GLY A 132 -0.18 -4.47 -3.19
C GLY A 132 -0.88 -5.32 -2.16
N VAL A 133 -1.90 -4.72 -1.53
CA VAL A 133 -2.75 -5.34 -0.53
C VAL A 133 -4.16 -5.44 -1.09
N ASN A 134 -4.71 -6.63 -1.01
CA ASN A 134 -6.06 -6.95 -1.44
C ASN A 134 -7.00 -6.97 -0.24
N THR A 135 -8.13 -6.27 -0.33
CA THR A 135 -9.10 -6.17 0.78
C THR A 135 -10.50 -6.55 0.34
N ILE A 136 -11.46 -6.47 1.28
CA ILE A 136 -12.89 -6.60 0.96
C ILE A 136 -13.38 -5.61 -0.08
N PHE A 137 -12.75 -4.44 -0.24
CA PHE A 137 -13.15 -3.43 -1.21
C PHE A 137 -12.72 -3.72 -2.65
N ASP A 138 -11.96 -4.80 -2.87
CA ASP A 138 -11.51 -5.20 -4.20
C ASP A 138 -12.65 -5.65 -5.15
N PHE A 139 -13.91 -5.69 -4.69
CA PHE A 139 -15.07 -5.89 -5.59
C PHE A 139 -15.19 -4.79 -6.66
N VAL A 140 -14.55 -3.63 -6.42
CA VAL A 140 -14.41 -2.53 -7.39
C VAL A 140 -13.30 -2.81 -8.43
N GLN A 141 -12.71 -4.02 -8.44
CA GLN A 141 -11.65 -4.47 -9.37
C GLN A 141 -10.33 -3.68 -9.28
N GLN A 142 -10.12 -2.90 -8.22
CA GLN A 142 -8.87 -2.18 -7.94
C GLN A 142 -8.26 -2.71 -6.63
N PRO A 143 -6.92 -2.85 -6.55
CA PRO A 143 -6.26 -3.12 -5.27
C PRO A 143 -6.49 -1.93 -4.33
N THR A 144 -6.90 -2.22 -3.09
CA THR A 144 -7.25 -1.17 -2.11
C THR A 144 -6.05 -0.31 -1.70
N LEU A 145 -4.84 -0.90 -1.75
CA LEU A 145 -3.57 -0.22 -1.53
C LEU A 145 -2.49 -0.86 -2.42
N GLY A 146 -1.80 -0.06 -3.22
CA GLY A 146 -0.66 -0.46 -4.04
C GLY A 146 0.49 0.53 -3.88
N THR A 147 1.72 0.07 -3.81
CA THR A 147 2.89 0.95 -3.83
C THR A 147 4.04 0.29 -4.55
N GLY A 148 4.91 1.10 -5.12
CA GLY A 148 6.04 0.60 -5.85
C GLY A 148 6.99 1.68 -6.31
N TYR A 149 8.07 1.24 -6.91
CA TYR A 149 8.99 2.09 -7.62
C TYR A 149 9.43 1.43 -8.92
N THR A 150 9.84 2.27 -9.87
CA THR A 150 10.50 1.85 -11.11
C THR A 150 11.72 2.74 -11.32
N ILE A 151 12.85 2.15 -11.66
CA ILE A 151 14.12 2.88 -11.87
C ILE A 151 14.79 2.35 -13.15
N SER A 152 15.18 3.25 -14.04
CA SER A 152 15.88 2.91 -15.28
C SER A 152 17.28 2.33 -15.01
N ASN A 153 18.05 2.97 -14.11
CA ASN A 153 19.40 2.56 -13.74
C ASN A 153 19.68 2.75 -12.23
N ILE A 154 19.61 1.66 -11.47
CA ILE A 154 19.85 1.68 -10.02
C ILE A 154 21.29 2.07 -9.67
N GLN A 155 22.27 1.68 -10.49
CA GLN A 155 23.67 1.95 -10.20
C GLN A 155 23.96 3.45 -10.22
N GLN A 156 23.38 4.19 -11.17
CA GLN A 156 23.46 5.65 -11.21
C GLN A 156 22.79 6.30 -9.98
N LEU A 157 21.62 5.79 -9.56
CA LEU A 157 20.94 6.28 -8.36
C LEU A 157 21.77 6.07 -7.09
N VAL A 158 22.29 4.86 -6.88
CA VAL A 158 23.15 4.52 -5.74
C VAL A 158 24.44 5.33 -5.77
N GLY A 159 25.06 5.48 -6.95
CA GLY A 159 26.23 6.33 -7.15
C GLY A 159 25.98 7.76 -6.67
N LYS A 160 24.87 8.36 -7.12
CA LYS A 160 24.51 9.75 -6.78
C LYS A 160 24.15 9.96 -5.30
N LEU A 161 23.53 8.98 -4.66
CA LEU A 161 23.12 9.07 -3.25
C LEU A 161 24.28 8.78 -2.28
N TRP A 162 25.29 8.01 -2.68
CA TRP A 162 26.33 7.50 -1.78
C TRP A 162 27.74 8.05 -2.04
N HIS A 163 28.03 8.57 -3.23
CA HIS A 163 29.33 9.17 -3.54
C HIS A 163 29.23 10.70 -3.40
N SER A 164 30.10 11.29 -2.58
CA SER A 164 30.21 12.75 -2.45
C SER A 164 30.81 13.36 -3.71
N GLU A 165 30.32 14.53 -4.12
CA GLU A 165 30.92 15.35 -5.19
C GLU A 165 32.34 15.88 -4.83
N GLU A 166 32.89 15.52 -3.66
CA GLU A 166 34.21 15.99 -3.19
C GLU A 166 35.39 15.12 -3.65
N GLY A 167 35.14 14.04 -4.40
CA GLY A 167 36.18 13.37 -5.15
C GLY A 167 36.49 14.15 -6.43
N ASN A 168 37.61 14.88 -6.45
CA ASN A 168 38.25 15.45 -7.65
C ASN A 168 38.62 14.37 -8.69
N GLY A 169 37.63 13.69 -9.25
CA GLY A 169 37.70 13.00 -10.51
C GLY A 169 36.91 13.85 -11.47
N ARG A 170 37.58 14.38 -12.50
CA ARG A 170 36.90 14.86 -13.70
C ARG A 170 35.75 13.90 -13.98
N GLU A 171 34.52 14.41 -14.13
CA GLU A 171 33.57 13.72 -14.98
C GLU A 171 34.27 13.61 -16.33
N GLU A 172 35.04 12.54 -16.53
CA GLU A 172 35.39 12.09 -17.86
C GLU A 172 34.04 11.84 -18.49
N ALA A 173 33.59 12.83 -19.27
CA ALA A 173 32.52 12.64 -20.23
C ALA A 173 32.77 11.26 -20.84
N PRO A 174 31.85 10.30 -20.68
CA PRO A 174 32.11 8.91 -21.04
C PRO A 174 32.71 8.94 -22.43
N GLN A 175 33.94 8.42 -22.57
CA GLN A 175 34.71 8.51 -23.80
C GLN A 175 33.78 8.10 -24.93
N LYS A 176 33.28 9.07 -25.71
CA LYS A 176 32.22 8.79 -26.67
C LYS A 176 32.69 7.68 -27.57
N SER A 177 32.02 6.55 -27.52
CA SER A 177 32.36 5.38 -28.32
C SER A 177 32.48 5.81 -29.78
N ARG A 178 33.33 5.16 -30.58
CA ARG A 178 33.38 5.42 -32.04
C ARG A 178 31.98 5.37 -32.67
N VAL A 179 31.10 4.53 -32.11
CA VAL A 179 29.69 4.40 -32.49
C VAL A 179 28.88 5.66 -32.16
N GLU A 180 29.08 6.29 -31.00
CA GLU A 180 28.38 7.52 -30.61
C GLU A 180 28.86 8.74 -31.40
N LYS A 181 30.15 8.78 -31.75
CA LYS A 181 30.72 9.80 -32.66
C LYS A 181 30.16 9.65 -34.08
N LEU A 182 30.04 8.41 -34.58
CA LEU A 182 29.38 8.09 -35.85
C LEU A 182 27.89 8.46 -35.83
N ALA A 183 27.17 8.13 -34.76
CA ALA A 183 25.75 8.47 -34.60
C ALA A 183 25.53 10.00 -34.60
N GLN A 184 26.39 10.77 -33.93
CA GLN A 184 26.35 12.23 -33.96
C GLN A 184 26.69 12.80 -35.33
N ALA A 185 27.70 12.26 -36.03
CA ALA A 185 28.04 12.67 -37.39
C ALA A 185 26.90 12.37 -38.39
N LEU A 186 26.17 11.28 -38.17
CA LEU A 186 25.02 10.87 -38.97
C LEU A 186 23.71 11.57 -38.56
N LYS A 187 23.75 12.53 -37.61
CA LYS A 187 22.56 13.19 -37.04
C LYS A 187 21.50 12.22 -36.51
N ILE A 188 21.90 11.01 -36.13
CA ILE A 188 21.04 10.06 -35.45
C ILE A 188 20.77 10.66 -34.07
N LYS A 189 19.53 11.07 -33.81
CA LYS A 189 19.10 11.48 -32.47
C LYS A 189 19.07 10.20 -31.62
N PRO A 190 19.97 10.01 -30.63
CA PRO A 190 19.81 8.92 -29.71
C PRO A 190 18.49 9.16 -28.97
N GLU A 191 17.51 8.28 -29.17
CA GLU A 191 16.18 8.46 -28.60
C GLU A 191 16.21 8.34 -27.06
N TYR A 192 17.24 7.69 -26.51
CA TYR A 192 17.45 7.51 -25.07
C TYR A 192 18.94 7.58 -24.71
N LEU A 193 19.47 8.77 -24.45
CA LEU A 193 20.70 8.87 -23.63
C LEU A 193 20.31 8.41 -22.23
N ASN A 194 21.04 7.42 -21.69
CA ASN A 194 20.93 6.79 -20.35
C ASN A 194 20.83 7.81 -19.18
N LYS A 195 19.73 8.53 -19.10
CA LYS A 195 19.40 9.42 -17.99
C LYS A 195 18.72 8.58 -16.92
N LEU A 196 19.18 8.76 -15.68
CA LEU A 196 18.48 8.23 -14.52
C LEU A 196 17.06 8.79 -14.52
N GLU A 197 16.10 7.89 -14.65
CA GLU A 197 14.67 8.17 -14.61
C GLU A 197 14.05 7.14 -13.69
N GLY A 198 13.09 7.56 -12.90
CA GLY A 198 12.34 6.66 -12.07
C GLY A 198 11.07 7.28 -11.55
N ASN A 199 10.29 6.46 -10.87
CA ASN A 199 9.09 6.89 -10.19
C ASN A 199 8.93 6.11 -8.89
N VAL A 200 8.25 6.75 -7.95
CA VAL A 200 7.66 6.09 -6.79
C VAL A 200 6.18 6.43 -6.81
N TYR A 201 5.34 5.47 -6.47
CA TYR A 201 3.91 5.71 -6.41
C TYR A 201 3.25 5.04 -5.20
N LEU A 202 2.15 5.64 -4.78
CA LEU A 202 1.21 5.12 -3.81
C LEU A 202 -0.19 5.23 -4.41
N ASP A 203 -0.75 4.08 -4.75
CA ASP A 203 -2.11 3.90 -5.20
C ASP A 203 -2.98 3.50 -4.00
N THR A 204 -4.09 4.18 -3.82
CA THR A 204 -5.04 3.93 -2.73
C THR A 204 -6.44 3.91 -3.33
N MET A 205 -7.42 3.39 -2.58
CA MET A 205 -8.83 3.51 -2.97
C MET A 205 -9.32 4.95 -3.25
N TYR A 206 -8.56 5.97 -2.85
CA TYR A 206 -8.93 7.38 -2.97
C TYR A 206 -8.19 8.11 -4.09
N ASN A 207 -6.89 7.84 -4.27
CA ASN A 207 -6.03 8.57 -5.18
C ASN A 207 -4.75 7.81 -5.53
N LEU A 208 -4.19 8.11 -6.70
CA LEU A 208 -2.85 7.73 -7.13
C LEU A 208 -1.88 8.91 -6.90
N ILE A 209 -0.99 8.76 -5.94
CA ILE A 209 0.15 9.66 -5.76
C ILE A 209 1.30 9.11 -6.60
N PHE A 210 1.70 9.83 -7.64
CA PHE A 210 2.78 9.43 -8.54
C PHE A 210 3.87 10.50 -8.53
N TYR A 211 5.08 10.14 -8.10
CA TYR A 211 6.23 11.03 -8.06
C TYR A 211 7.31 10.56 -9.05
N PRO A 212 7.37 11.15 -10.26
CA PRO A 212 8.46 10.92 -11.19
C PRO A 212 9.70 11.70 -10.75
N PHE A 213 10.86 11.13 -10.95
CA PHE A 213 12.13 11.79 -10.73
C PHE A 213 13.11 11.50 -11.86
N GLU A 214 13.92 12.50 -12.14
CA GLU A 214 15.04 12.40 -13.08
C GLU A 214 16.35 12.61 -12.32
N SER A 215 17.48 12.40 -13.01
CA SER A 215 18.81 12.65 -12.44
C SER A 215 18.86 14.00 -11.71
N ASN A 216 18.44 15.10 -12.34
CA ASN A 216 18.52 16.44 -11.75
C ASN A 216 17.64 16.64 -10.51
N SER A 217 16.56 15.88 -10.38
CA SER A 217 15.61 15.97 -9.26
C SER A 217 16.11 15.23 -8.01
N VAL A 218 16.99 14.23 -8.17
CA VAL A 218 17.57 13.49 -7.05
C VAL A 218 18.58 14.39 -6.33
N PRO A 219 18.36 14.76 -5.06
CA PRO A 219 19.31 15.57 -4.31
C PRO A 219 20.61 14.79 -4.09
N SER A 220 21.73 15.49 -4.17
CA SER A 220 23.03 14.94 -3.77
C SER A 220 23.06 14.67 -2.26
N TYR A 221 23.95 13.77 -1.85
CA TYR A 221 24.15 13.44 -0.44
C TYR A 221 24.43 14.68 0.44
N SER A 222 25.20 15.66 -0.06
CA SER A 222 25.51 16.91 0.66
C SER A 222 24.25 17.75 0.93
N LYS A 223 23.37 17.90 -0.05
CA LYS A 223 22.09 18.61 0.14
C LYS A 223 21.17 17.89 1.12
N LEU A 224 21.18 16.56 1.13
CA LEU A 224 20.48 15.78 2.14
C LEU A 224 21.08 16.05 3.53
N GLN A 225 22.40 16.02 3.69
CA GLN A 225 23.05 16.33 4.97
C GLN A 225 22.70 17.73 5.48
N ASP A 226 22.67 18.75 4.62
CA ASP A 226 22.29 20.11 5.01
C ASP A 226 20.82 20.21 5.41
N PHE A 227 19.93 19.49 4.71
CA PHE A 227 18.53 19.35 5.11
C PHE A 227 18.40 18.68 6.49
N TRP A 228 19.24 17.68 6.77
CA TRP A 228 19.33 17.00 8.06
C TRP A 228 19.95 17.86 9.17
N LYS A 229 20.72 18.92 8.87
CA LYS A 229 21.24 19.82 9.91
C LYS A 229 20.22 20.87 10.35
N LYS A 230 19.31 21.28 9.47
CA LYS A 230 18.31 22.33 9.74
C LYS A 230 17.18 21.85 10.65
N ASN A 231 16.64 22.79 11.44
CA ASN A 231 15.38 22.58 12.15
C ASN A 231 14.24 22.46 11.14
N GLN A 232 13.43 21.41 11.27
CA GLN A 232 12.35 21.12 10.34
C GLN A 232 11.03 21.09 11.11
N LYS A 233 10.01 21.77 10.58
CA LYS A 233 8.62 21.61 11.01
C LYS A 233 7.79 21.30 9.78
N LEU A 234 7.23 20.10 9.74
CA LEU A 234 6.35 19.63 8.69
C LEU A 234 5.02 19.23 9.32
N GLU A 235 3.94 19.82 8.84
CA GLU A 235 2.58 19.42 9.19
C GLU A 235 1.84 19.13 7.88
N SER A 236 1.29 17.93 7.79
CA SER A 236 0.48 17.51 6.66
C SER A 236 -0.79 16.87 7.18
N THR A 237 -1.92 17.30 6.62
CA THR A 237 -3.24 16.73 6.91
C THR A 237 -3.90 16.38 5.59
N VAL A 238 -4.28 15.12 5.44
CA VAL A 238 -4.98 14.61 4.27
C VAL A 238 -6.33 14.11 4.73
N PHE A 239 -7.39 14.56 4.07
CA PHE A 239 -8.75 14.10 4.28
C PHE A 239 -9.28 13.54 2.97
N ASN A 240 -9.63 12.26 2.98
CA ASN A 240 -10.26 11.60 1.84
C ASN A 240 -11.60 11.02 2.28
N ASN A 241 -12.60 11.08 1.41
CA ASN A 241 -13.88 10.43 1.64
C ASN A 241 -14.18 9.49 0.48
N TYR A 242 -14.49 8.23 0.80
CA TYR A 242 -15.03 7.28 -0.17
C TYR A 242 -16.51 7.17 0.06
N GLU A 243 -17.29 7.34 -1.01
CA GLU A 243 -18.74 7.26 -0.98
C GLU A 243 -19.21 6.36 -2.10
N SER A 244 -20.08 5.42 -1.78
CA SER A 244 -20.74 4.55 -2.75
C SER A 244 -22.20 4.42 -2.37
N THR A 245 -23.08 4.71 -3.32
CA THR A 245 -24.54 4.62 -3.13
C THR A 245 -25.13 3.77 -4.24
N VAL A 246 -25.90 2.76 -3.85
CA VAL A 246 -26.70 1.94 -4.76
C VAL A 246 -28.16 2.18 -4.41
N SER A 247 -28.98 2.51 -5.41
CA SER A 247 -30.41 2.68 -5.23
C SER A 247 -31.19 1.93 -6.29
N PHE A 248 -32.29 1.32 -5.87
CA PHE A 248 -33.23 0.62 -6.75
C PHE A 248 -34.65 0.67 -6.14
N PRO A 249 -35.70 0.63 -6.97
CA PRO A 249 -37.07 0.62 -6.47
C PRO A 249 -37.42 -0.74 -5.85
N ILE A 250 -38.15 -0.74 -4.73
CA ILE A 250 -38.68 -1.98 -4.12
C ILE A 250 -39.99 -2.41 -4.79
N GLU A 251 -40.20 -3.72 -4.89
CA GLU A 251 -41.30 -4.32 -5.66
C GLU A 251 -42.70 -3.92 -5.17
N THR A 252 -42.89 -3.74 -3.86
CA THR A 252 -44.23 -3.57 -3.27
C THR A 252 -44.82 -2.18 -3.49
N ASN A 253 -44.00 -1.13 -3.37
CA ASN A 253 -44.48 0.27 -3.37
C ASN A 253 -43.67 1.19 -4.31
N GLY A 254 -42.68 0.67 -5.04
CA GLY A 254 -41.79 1.47 -5.90
C GLY A 254 -40.88 2.45 -5.16
N LEU A 255 -40.87 2.40 -3.81
CA LEU A 255 -40.03 3.27 -2.99
C LEU A 255 -38.53 3.02 -3.27
N PRO A 256 -37.70 4.07 -3.30
CA PRO A 256 -36.28 3.90 -3.52
C PRO A 256 -35.65 3.25 -2.27
N PHE A 257 -35.21 2.01 -2.42
CA PHE A 257 -34.22 1.44 -1.52
C PHE A 257 -32.88 2.10 -1.78
N VAL A 258 -32.12 2.37 -0.71
CA VAL A 258 -30.81 3.01 -0.77
C VAL A 258 -29.88 2.22 0.13
N TYR A 259 -28.75 1.80 -0.43
CA TYR A 259 -27.58 1.32 0.31
C TYR A 259 -26.47 2.36 0.15
N SER A 260 -25.95 2.90 1.25
CA SER A 260 -24.80 3.79 1.24
C SER A 260 -23.65 3.26 2.08
N LEU A 261 -22.44 3.43 1.53
CA LEU A 261 -21.17 3.17 2.19
C LEU A 261 -20.35 4.44 2.12
N GLU A 262 -20.12 5.07 3.27
CA GLU A 262 -19.26 6.24 3.43
C GLU A 262 -18.06 5.86 4.29
N SER A 263 -16.86 6.29 3.90
CA SER A 263 -15.63 6.01 4.65
C SER A 263 -14.69 7.23 4.62
N PRO A 264 -15.00 8.29 5.39
CA PRO A 264 -14.03 9.37 5.62
C PRO A 264 -12.79 8.85 6.36
N THR A 265 -11.62 9.18 5.82
CA THR A 265 -10.30 8.91 6.41
C THR A 265 -9.53 10.21 6.57
N LEU A 266 -9.02 10.44 7.78
CA LEU A 266 -8.15 11.54 8.16
C LEU A 266 -6.75 10.99 8.48
N ILE A 267 -5.75 11.50 7.77
CA ILE A 267 -4.33 11.20 8.03
C ILE A 267 -3.66 12.51 8.39
N LYS A 268 -3.12 12.61 9.59
CA LYS A 268 -2.36 13.77 10.04
C LYS A 268 -0.98 13.36 10.50
N LEU A 269 0.04 13.97 9.87
CA LEU A 269 1.45 13.80 10.19
C LEU A 269 2.00 15.14 10.66
N GLN A 270 2.58 15.15 11.86
CA GLN A 270 3.35 16.27 12.38
C GLN A 270 4.75 15.80 12.71
N LEU A 271 5.74 16.37 12.03
CA LEU A 271 7.16 16.15 12.27
C LEU A 271 7.77 17.47 12.71
N GLU A 272 8.38 17.46 13.89
CA GLU A 272 9.16 18.57 14.41
C GLU A 272 10.55 18.07 14.71
N SER A 273 11.59 18.76 14.26
CA SER A 273 12.96 18.42 14.61
C SER A 273 13.75 19.66 14.96
N LYS A 274 14.52 19.53 16.04
CA LYS A 274 15.41 20.55 16.57
C LYS A 274 16.81 19.95 16.68
N THR A 275 17.77 20.61 16.05
CA THR A 275 19.19 20.32 16.20
C THR A 275 19.71 21.17 17.36
N GLN A 276 20.30 20.54 18.38
CA GLN A 276 21.04 21.26 19.42
C GLN A 276 22.52 21.25 19.06
N GLU A 277 23.09 22.44 18.87
CA GLU A 277 24.55 22.60 18.74
C GLU A 277 25.17 22.38 20.12
N SER A 278 25.67 21.17 20.33
CA SER A 278 26.47 20.78 21.50
C SER A 278 27.56 19.83 21.01
N ALA A 279 28.61 19.63 21.80
CA ALA A 279 29.82 18.90 21.40
C ALA A 279 29.60 17.49 20.78
N ASN A 280 28.41 16.90 20.96
CA ASN A 280 28.02 15.57 20.45
C ASN A 280 26.88 15.59 19.40
N ASN A 281 26.58 16.73 18.74
CA ASN A 281 25.56 16.85 17.68
C ASN A 281 24.27 16.05 17.97
N VAL A 282 23.56 16.44 19.04
CA VAL A 282 22.31 15.79 19.44
C VAL A 282 21.15 16.36 18.63
N LYS A 283 20.39 15.48 17.96
CA LYS A 283 19.21 15.86 17.20
C LYS A 283 17.95 15.30 17.85
N GLU A 284 17.07 16.19 18.29
CA GLU A 284 15.77 15.81 18.82
C GLU A 284 14.69 15.92 17.74
N GLY A 285 13.75 14.97 17.74
CA GLY A 285 12.60 14.93 16.86
C GLY A 285 11.34 14.56 17.62
N THR A 286 10.19 15.08 17.21
CA THR A 286 8.87 14.59 17.60
C THR A 286 8.13 14.23 16.33
N ILE A 287 7.63 13.00 16.28
CA ILE A 287 6.73 12.51 15.24
C ILE A 287 5.38 12.27 15.90
N LYS A 288 4.32 12.90 15.39
CA LYS A 288 2.94 12.56 15.76
C LYS A 288 2.21 12.12 14.50
N VAL A 289 1.69 10.90 14.55
CA VAL A 289 0.83 10.35 13.52
C VAL A 289 -0.57 10.17 14.12
N LEU A 290 -1.58 10.68 13.44
CA LEU A 290 -2.99 10.47 13.75
C LEU A 290 -3.67 9.91 12.51
N LEU A 291 -4.21 8.71 12.63
CA LEU A 291 -5.01 8.06 11.60
C LEU A 291 -6.42 7.89 12.17
N GLY A 292 -7.39 8.59 11.59
CA GLY A 292 -8.80 8.47 11.94
C GLY A 292 -9.58 7.94 10.73
N ASN A 293 -10.47 6.99 10.96
CA ASN A 293 -11.39 6.51 9.95
C ASN A 293 -12.76 6.24 10.56
N ARG A 294 -13.82 6.61 9.84
CA ARG A 294 -15.19 6.27 10.21
C ARG A 294 -15.85 5.60 9.02
N ILE A 295 -16.27 4.35 9.17
CA ILE A 295 -16.97 3.59 8.13
C ILE A 295 -18.44 3.58 8.49
N GLN A 296 -19.28 4.14 7.62
CA GLN A 296 -20.72 4.24 7.80
C GLN A 296 -21.39 3.38 6.74
N ARG A 297 -22.12 2.37 7.18
CA ARG A 297 -22.87 1.46 6.31
C ARG A 297 -24.33 1.67 6.62
N ARG A 298 -25.11 2.11 5.65
CA ARG A 298 -26.54 2.39 5.84
C ARG A 298 -27.32 1.69 4.75
N PHE A 299 -28.47 1.16 5.12
CA PHE A 299 -29.41 0.62 4.17
C PHE A 299 -30.84 0.91 4.64
N GLY A 300 -31.72 1.15 3.69
CA GLY A 300 -33.06 1.60 4.03
C GLY A 300 -33.87 2.00 2.81
N PHE A 301 -34.98 2.66 3.05
CA PHE A 301 -35.80 3.23 1.99
C PHE A 301 -36.24 4.64 2.37
N VAL A 302 -36.40 5.47 1.35
CA VAL A 302 -36.93 6.82 1.50
C VAL A 302 -38.43 6.77 1.22
N ALA A 303 -39.22 7.40 2.09
CA ALA A 303 -40.64 7.66 1.92
C ALA A 303 -40.84 9.17 1.68
N PRO A 304 -40.77 9.64 0.43
CA PRO A 304 -40.78 11.08 0.13
C PRO A 304 -42.06 11.77 0.59
N PHE A 305 -43.19 11.07 0.57
CA PHE A 305 -44.51 11.60 0.94
C PHE A 305 -44.64 11.91 2.44
N GLU A 306 -43.82 11.31 3.31
CA GLU A 306 -43.74 11.62 4.74
C GLU A 306 -42.47 12.42 5.11
N HIS A 307 -41.64 12.74 4.11
CA HIS A 307 -40.29 13.30 4.30
C HIS A 307 -39.42 12.45 5.24
N GLN A 308 -39.60 11.13 5.24
CA GLN A 308 -38.85 10.23 6.14
C GLN A 308 -37.89 9.34 5.37
N ASN A 309 -36.73 9.11 5.97
CA ASN A 309 -35.79 8.07 5.61
C ASN A 309 -35.78 7.01 6.71
N TYR A 310 -36.20 5.80 6.38
CA TYR A 310 -36.18 4.66 7.27
C TYR A 310 -34.93 3.86 6.99
N MET A 311 -34.00 3.83 7.94
CA MET A 311 -32.72 3.16 7.72
C MET A 311 -32.25 2.38 8.94
N ALA A 312 -31.50 1.33 8.67
CA ALA A 312 -30.63 0.66 9.61
C ALA A 312 -29.18 0.90 9.18
N GLY A 313 -28.28 0.95 10.15
CA GLY A 313 -26.88 1.19 9.84
C GLY A 313 -25.93 0.74 10.91
N ILE A 314 -24.66 0.72 10.52
CA ILE A 314 -23.52 0.42 11.38
C ILE A 314 -22.49 1.51 11.14
N ASP A 315 -22.15 2.23 12.20
CA ASP A 315 -21.05 3.19 12.22
C ASP A 315 -19.86 2.58 12.95
N ASP A 316 -18.76 2.36 12.25
CA ASP A 316 -17.49 1.88 12.82
C ASP A 316 -16.48 3.04 12.87
N ASN A 317 -16.05 3.41 14.07
CA ASN A 317 -15.08 4.47 14.30
C ASN A 317 -13.74 3.89 14.72
N GLN A 318 -12.68 4.32 14.05
CA GLN A 318 -11.32 3.86 14.29
C GLN A 318 -10.40 5.07 14.44
N LEU A 319 -9.58 5.08 15.48
CA LEU A 319 -8.59 6.11 15.72
C LEU A 319 -7.29 5.47 16.19
N LEU A 320 -6.19 5.79 15.53
CA LEU A 320 -4.84 5.41 15.92
C LEU A 320 -4.01 6.68 16.09
N GLN A 321 -3.43 6.87 17.27
CA GLN A 321 -2.59 8.00 17.59
C GLN A 321 -1.25 7.51 18.12
N VAL A 322 -0.18 7.86 17.42
CA VAL A 322 1.19 7.45 17.76
C VAL A 322 2.07 8.70 17.87
N PRO A 323 2.28 9.22 19.09
CA PRO A 323 3.19 10.33 19.34
C PRO A 323 4.52 9.83 19.91
N VAL A 324 5.59 9.95 19.13
CA VAL A 324 6.93 9.47 19.46
C VAL A 324 7.91 10.64 19.49
N LYS A 325 8.75 10.70 20.53
CA LYS A 325 9.94 11.54 20.61
C LYS A 325 11.15 10.69 20.24
N LEU A 326 11.92 11.15 19.25
CA LEU A 326 13.18 10.56 18.82
C LEU A 326 14.32 11.46 19.29
N GLN A 327 15.39 10.86 19.82
CA GLN A 327 16.65 11.54 20.09
C GLN A 327 17.75 10.72 19.42
N VAL A 328 18.53 11.37 18.56
CA VAL A 328 19.66 10.78 17.84
C VAL A 328 20.92 11.48 18.30
N ASP A 329 21.81 10.73 18.94
CA ASP A 329 23.10 11.19 19.42
C ASP A 329 24.19 10.72 18.45
N TYR A 330 24.91 11.64 17.84
CA TYR A 330 25.94 11.31 16.86
C TYR A 330 27.32 11.78 17.29
N ASN A 331 28.14 10.85 17.81
CA ASN A 331 29.52 11.15 18.15
C ASN A 331 30.44 10.81 16.98
N MET A 332 30.83 11.83 16.22
CA MET A 332 31.75 11.71 15.07
C MET A 332 33.11 11.12 15.45
N ASN A 333 33.61 11.41 16.67
CA ASN A 333 34.94 11.01 17.10
C ASN A 333 34.99 9.52 17.49
N GLN A 334 33.90 9.00 18.07
CA GLN A 334 33.80 7.60 18.49
C GLN A 334 33.08 6.70 17.48
N LYS A 335 32.52 7.26 16.39
CA LYS A 335 31.68 6.57 15.41
C LYS A 335 30.49 5.83 16.03
N THR A 336 29.98 6.33 17.15
CA THR A 336 28.81 5.75 17.83
C THR A 336 27.55 6.52 17.48
N ILE A 337 26.49 5.78 17.16
CA ILE A 337 25.14 6.31 16.93
C ILE A 337 24.27 5.83 18.08
N GLY A 338 23.83 6.75 18.93
CA GLY A 338 22.79 6.50 19.93
C GLY A 338 21.42 6.81 19.34
N LEU A 339 20.50 5.84 19.35
CA LEU A 339 19.11 6.07 18.99
C LEU A 339 18.25 5.83 20.23
N MET A 340 17.47 6.84 20.60
CA MET A 340 16.56 6.75 21.72
C MET A 340 15.15 7.15 21.31
N ILE A 341 14.24 6.20 21.51
CA ILE A 341 12.83 6.33 21.12
C ILE A 341 12.01 6.35 22.40
N ARG A 342 11.21 7.38 22.61
CA ARG A 342 10.32 7.50 23.77
C ARG A 342 8.91 7.90 23.34
N PRO A 343 7.85 7.35 23.95
CA PRO A 343 6.51 7.88 23.74
C PRO A 343 6.42 9.31 24.29
N LYS A 344 5.75 10.20 23.56
CA LYS A 344 5.49 11.57 24.05
C LYS A 344 4.22 11.53 24.88
N LEU A 345 4.38 11.33 26.18
CA LEU A 345 3.28 11.36 27.14
C LEU A 345 2.75 12.79 27.31
N PRO A 346 1.43 12.97 27.53
CA PRO A 346 0.85 14.27 27.84
C PRO A 346 1.50 14.85 29.09
N GLN A 347 1.85 16.14 29.05
CA GLN A 347 2.48 16.84 30.18
C GLN A 347 1.45 17.40 31.18
N ASN A 348 0.17 17.43 30.79
CA ASN A 348 -0.91 17.90 31.65
C ASN A 348 -1.40 16.78 32.59
N PRO A 349 -1.48 17.03 33.91
CA PRO A 349 -2.00 16.05 34.88
C PRO A 349 -3.45 15.61 34.66
N MET A 350 -4.27 16.43 33.98
CA MET A 350 -5.66 16.10 33.63
C MET A 350 -5.79 15.17 32.41
N ASP A 351 -4.75 15.03 31.59
CA ASP A 351 -4.69 14.17 30.40
C ASP A 351 -3.75 12.98 30.64
N SER A 352 -3.81 12.35 31.81
CA SER A 352 -2.86 11.29 32.20
C SER A 352 -2.92 10.02 31.33
N GLN A 353 -3.92 9.89 30.46
CA GLN A 353 -4.12 8.73 29.59
C GLN A 353 -4.09 9.13 28.11
N LEU A 354 -3.04 8.69 27.40
CA LEU A 354 -2.94 8.80 25.95
C LEU A 354 -3.67 7.61 25.31
N THR A 355 -4.77 7.89 24.59
CA THR A 355 -5.45 6.86 23.80
C THR A 355 -4.64 6.58 22.54
N LEU A 356 -3.93 5.44 22.53
CA LEU A 356 -3.16 5.01 21.36
C LEU A 356 -4.07 4.47 20.26
N TRP A 357 -5.12 3.74 20.65
CA TRP A 357 -6.05 3.13 19.72
C TRP A 357 -7.47 3.18 20.30
N HIS A 358 -8.44 3.50 19.45
CA HIS A 358 -9.85 3.47 19.75
C HIS A 358 -10.61 2.83 18.60
N HIS A 359 -11.49 1.90 18.95
CA HIS A 359 -12.40 1.24 18.01
C HIS A 359 -13.79 1.20 18.64
N ALA A 360 -14.80 1.60 17.87
CA ALA A 360 -16.17 1.61 18.34
C ALA A 360 -17.13 1.33 17.18
N THR A 361 -17.86 0.22 17.28
CA THR A 361 -18.92 -0.13 16.33
C THR A 361 -20.28 0.13 16.97
N VAL A 362 -21.10 0.93 16.29
CA VAL A 362 -22.40 1.37 16.78
C VAL A 362 -23.48 1.00 15.75
N PRO A 363 -24.16 -0.15 15.94
CA PRO A 363 -25.33 -0.47 15.14
C PRO A 363 -26.55 0.32 15.61
N PHE A 364 -27.39 0.75 14.68
CA PHE A 364 -28.58 1.54 14.99
C PHE A 364 -29.69 1.33 13.96
N THR A 365 -30.89 1.71 14.36
CA THR A 365 -32.05 1.89 13.50
C THR A 365 -32.61 3.28 13.73
N THR A 366 -33.14 3.91 12.69
CA THR A 366 -33.67 5.27 12.81
C THR A 366 -34.76 5.56 11.79
N ARG A 367 -35.56 6.56 12.13
CA ARG A 367 -36.49 7.24 11.22
C ARG A 367 -36.13 8.72 11.25
N GLN A 368 -35.44 9.18 10.21
CA GLN A 368 -34.93 10.54 10.14
C GLN A 368 -35.70 11.35 9.10
N ASP A 369 -36.02 12.60 9.43
CA ASP A 369 -36.54 13.56 8.47
C ASP A 369 -35.45 13.85 7.42
N ILE A 370 -35.79 13.76 6.13
CA ILE A 370 -34.86 13.99 5.01
C ILE A 370 -34.31 15.42 5.03
N LEU A 371 -35.04 16.37 5.62
CA LEU A 371 -34.63 17.77 5.76
C LEU A 371 -33.74 18.00 7.00
N ASN A 372 -33.61 17.02 7.91
CA ASN A 372 -32.77 17.14 9.09
C ASN A 372 -31.29 16.88 8.75
N LEU A 373 -30.48 17.93 8.82
CA LEU A 373 -29.03 17.87 8.58
C LEU A 373 -28.21 17.42 9.82
N GLN A 374 -28.86 17.11 10.93
CA GLN A 374 -28.16 16.59 12.11
C GLN A 374 -27.55 15.21 11.84
N PRO A 375 -26.40 14.89 12.45
CA PRO A 375 -25.83 13.56 12.38
C PRO A 375 -26.83 12.50 12.86
N VAL A 376 -26.97 11.42 12.10
CA VAL A 376 -27.96 10.35 12.34
C VAL A 376 -27.92 9.84 13.79
N LEU A 377 -26.73 9.63 14.35
CA LEU A 377 -26.56 9.14 15.73
C LEU A 377 -27.04 10.11 16.82
N LEU A 378 -27.25 11.38 16.50
CA LEU A 378 -27.76 12.40 17.43
C LEU A 378 -29.26 12.66 17.25
N ASP A 379 -29.89 12.06 16.23
CA ASP A 379 -31.32 12.19 16.01
C ASP A 379 -32.10 11.49 17.14
N LYS A 380 -33.18 12.13 17.59
CA LYS A 380 -34.02 11.63 18.69
C LYS A 380 -34.69 10.31 18.37
N ASN A 381 -34.90 10.00 17.08
CA ASN A 381 -35.53 8.77 16.62
C ASN A 381 -34.51 7.63 16.40
N THR A 382 -33.23 7.89 16.62
CA THR A 382 -32.18 6.89 16.47
C THR A 382 -32.09 6.01 17.71
N HIS A 383 -32.24 4.70 17.49
CA HIS A 383 -32.18 3.69 18.53
C HIS A 383 -30.96 2.79 18.28
N HIS A 384 -30.09 2.68 19.29
CA HIS A 384 -28.97 1.74 19.26
C HIS A 384 -29.49 0.31 19.35
N VAL A 385 -28.95 -0.56 18.50
CA VAL A 385 -29.26 -2.00 18.54
C VAL A 385 -28.28 -2.63 19.53
N LEU A 386 -28.78 -3.19 20.62
CA LEU A 386 -27.97 -3.87 21.64
C LEU A 386 -28.47 -5.31 21.78
N THR A 387 -27.54 -6.28 21.84
CA THR A 387 -27.90 -7.69 22.08
C THR A 387 -28.11 -7.97 23.57
N SER A 388 -27.44 -7.23 24.46
CA SER A 388 -27.64 -7.31 25.91
C SER A 388 -27.22 -6.02 26.62
N LYS A 389 -27.15 -6.04 27.97
CA LYS A 389 -26.60 -4.92 28.74
C LYS A 389 -25.11 -4.78 28.44
N LYS A 390 -24.64 -3.53 28.38
CA LYS A 390 -23.22 -3.25 28.15
C LYS A 390 -22.40 -3.61 29.39
N HIS A 391 -21.34 -4.38 29.20
CA HIS A 391 -20.34 -4.70 30.20
C HIS A 391 -19.06 -3.95 29.88
N LYS A 392 -18.39 -3.45 30.93
CA LYS A 392 -17.12 -2.73 30.82
C LYS A 392 -16.03 -3.54 31.49
N THR A 393 -15.02 -3.89 30.73
CA THR A 393 -13.84 -4.61 31.22
C THR A 393 -12.62 -3.74 31.01
N ALA A 394 -11.82 -3.56 32.06
CA ALA A 394 -10.54 -2.87 31.99
C ALA A 394 -9.43 -3.85 32.33
N ILE A 395 -8.44 -3.96 31.47
CA ILE A 395 -7.24 -4.77 31.68
C ILE A 395 -6.06 -3.82 31.73
N GLU A 396 -5.35 -3.82 32.85
CA GLU A 396 -4.16 -3.01 33.06
C GLU A 396 -2.93 -3.91 33.11
N LYS A 397 -1.90 -3.56 32.33
CA LYS A 397 -0.61 -4.23 32.35
C LYS A 397 0.50 -3.21 32.15
N ASP A 398 1.30 -3.03 33.18
CA ASP A 398 2.42 -2.09 33.24
C ASP A 398 2.00 -0.65 32.85
N LEU A 399 2.48 -0.15 31.71
CA LEU A 399 2.21 1.20 31.19
C LEU A 399 0.96 1.27 30.28
N PHE A 400 0.28 0.15 30.06
CA PHE A 400 -0.83 0.05 29.11
C PHE A 400 -2.14 -0.32 29.83
N SER A 401 -3.23 0.32 29.40
CA SER A 401 -4.58 -0.07 29.78
C SER A 401 -5.43 -0.31 28.53
N LEU A 402 -6.19 -1.40 28.53
CA LEU A 402 -7.17 -1.73 27.51
C LEU A 402 -8.56 -1.66 28.15
N LYS A 403 -9.42 -0.78 27.64
CA LYS A 403 -10.82 -0.67 28.06
C LYS A 403 -11.69 -1.21 26.93
N VAL A 404 -12.51 -2.22 27.24
CA VAL A 404 -13.44 -2.84 26.31
C VAL A 404 -14.86 -2.65 26.85
N GLU A 405 -15.75 -2.17 26.00
CA GLU A 405 -17.19 -2.08 26.28
C GLU A 405 -17.93 -2.92 25.23
N SER A 406 -18.67 -3.95 25.68
CA SER A 406 -19.34 -4.91 24.81
C SER A 406 -20.71 -5.31 25.39
N ASP A 407 -21.66 -5.61 24.52
CA ASP A 407 -22.98 -6.17 24.84
C ASP A 407 -23.06 -7.69 24.60
N ILE A 408 -21.91 -8.34 24.41
CA ILE A 408 -21.74 -9.80 24.28
C ILE A 408 -21.00 -10.31 25.53
N GLY A 409 -21.73 -10.62 26.61
CA GLY A 409 -21.21 -11.30 27.82
C GLY A 409 -20.01 -10.64 28.54
N GLU A 410 -19.52 -11.26 29.62
CA GLU A 410 -18.20 -10.93 30.16
C GLU A 410 -17.13 -11.57 29.27
N ILE A 411 -16.20 -10.76 28.77
CA ILE A 411 -15.04 -11.26 28.03
C ILE A 411 -14.01 -11.73 29.06
N GLU A 412 -13.88 -13.05 29.25
CA GLU A 412 -12.82 -13.63 30.08
C GLU A 412 -11.44 -13.39 29.44
N GLN A 413 -10.39 -13.22 30.25
CA GLN A 413 -9.00 -13.00 29.79
C GLN A 413 -8.50 -14.04 28.77
N ARG A 414 -9.12 -15.24 28.70
CA ARG A 414 -8.78 -16.29 27.74
C ARG A 414 -9.26 -16.02 26.31
N ASP A 415 -10.37 -15.31 26.12
CA ASP A 415 -11.00 -15.13 24.80
C ASP A 415 -10.36 -14.03 23.94
N ILE A 416 -9.60 -13.14 24.59
CA ILE A 416 -8.85 -12.06 23.95
C ILE A 416 -7.67 -12.63 23.14
N GLY A 417 -7.13 -13.78 23.53
CA GLY A 417 -6.02 -14.44 22.84
C GLY A 417 -6.33 -14.94 21.41
N ASN A 418 -7.63 -15.09 21.08
CA ASN A 418 -8.09 -15.50 19.75
C ASN A 418 -8.65 -14.35 18.91
N SER A 419 -9.08 -13.25 19.53
CA SER A 419 -9.75 -12.12 18.85
C SER A 419 -8.84 -10.90 18.68
N VAL A 420 -7.83 -10.74 19.54
CA VAL A 420 -6.75 -9.79 19.33
C VAL A 420 -5.64 -10.54 18.61
N ALA A 421 -5.48 -10.26 17.31
CA ALA A 421 -4.29 -10.63 16.58
C ALA A 421 -3.07 -10.33 17.47
N LYS A 422 -2.31 -11.38 17.81
CA LYS A 422 -1.06 -11.27 18.56
C LYS A 422 -0.22 -10.15 17.94
N LEU A 423 -0.11 -9.03 18.66
CA LEU A 423 0.84 -7.96 18.37
C LEU A 423 2.27 -8.46 18.58
#